data_AF-A0A950KGB3-F1
#
_entry.id   AF-A0A950KGB3-F1
#
_cell.length_a   1.000
_cell.length_b   1.000
_cell.length_c   1.000
_cell.angle_alpha   90.00
_cell.angle_beta   90.00
_cell.angle_gamma   90.00
#
_symmetry.space_group_name_H-M   'P 1'
#
loop_
_entity.id
_entity.type
_entity.pdbx_description
1 polymer ?
#
loop_
_entity_poly.entity_id
_entity_poly.type
_entity_poly.pdbx_seq_one_letter_code
_entity_poly.pdbx_strand_id
1 'polypeptide(L)' 'MTTKEMQKLDYTKEGVRYTIHVEGTEDGVMWGTWDCHECNVGGSTGKQAKTVDGAVDAAKTDLERHHAANHRI' A
#
# COMPACT_ATOMS: atom_id res chain seq x y z
N MET A 1 14.65 15.39 0.51
CA MET A 1 14.84 13.98 0.90
C MET A 1 14.53 13.14 -0.32
N THR A 2 15.47 12.33 -0.77
CA THR A 2 15.24 11.37 -1.86
C THR A 2 14.53 10.16 -1.28
N THR A 3 13.46 9.75 -1.94
CA THR A 3 12.70 8.55 -1.57
C THR A 3 13.09 7.43 -2.54
N LYS A 4 13.13 6.19 -2.05
CA LYS A 4 13.44 5.02 -2.86
C LYS A 4 12.39 3.95 -2.64
N GLU A 5 11.96 3.29 -3.71
CA GLU A 5 11.14 2.10 -3.61
C GLU A 5 11.95 0.98 -2.94
N MET A 6 11.49 0.58 -1.76
CA MET A 6 12.10 -0.46 -0.93
C MET A 6 11.48 -1.82 -1.25
N GLN A 7 10.18 -1.85 -1.54
CA GLN A 7 9.46 -3.08 -1.83
C GLN A 7 8.25 -2.80 -2.73
N LYS A 8 7.94 -3.77 -3.59
CA LYS A 8 6.70 -3.82 -4.36
C LYS A 8 6.06 -5.20 -4.16
N LEU A 9 4.77 -5.22 -3.85
CA LEU A 9 4.01 -6.45 -3.58
C LEU A 9 2.74 -6.46 -4.42
N ASP A 10 2.69 -7.36 -5.39
CA ASP A 10 1.48 -7.61 -6.17
C ASP A 10 0.68 -8.74 -5.52
N TYR A 11 -0.63 -8.54 -5.34
CA TYR A 11 -1.51 -9.58 -4.80
C TYR A 11 -2.93 -9.43 -5.35
N THR A 12 -3.69 -10.52 -5.30
CA THR A 12 -5.07 -10.58 -5.79
C THR A 12 -5.99 -11.01 -4.66
N LYS A 13 -7.10 -10.28 -4.47
CA LYS A 13 -8.11 -10.55 -3.45
C LYS A 13 -9.49 -10.56 -4.09
N GLU A 14 -10.19 -11.69 -3.99
CA GLU A 14 -11.55 -11.85 -4.52
C GLU A 14 -11.68 -11.45 -6.00
N GLY A 15 -10.64 -11.72 -6.81
CA GLY A 15 -10.58 -11.37 -8.23
C GLY A 15 -10.16 -9.93 -8.54
N VAL A 16 -9.96 -9.09 -7.52
CA VAL A 16 -9.45 -7.72 -7.65
C VAL A 16 -7.93 -7.72 -7.44
N ARG A 17 -7.20 -7.08 -8.36
CA ARG A 17 -5.74 -7.00 -8.33
C ARG A 17 -5.32 -5.74 -7.62
N TYR A 18 -4.32 -5.91 -6.78
CA TYR A 18 -3.72 -4.84 -6.03
C TYR A 18 -2.20 -4.88 -6.11
N THR A 19 -1.61 -3.70 -6.05
CA THR A 19 -0.18 -3.54 -5.85
C THR A 19 0.04 -2.70 -4.61
N ILE A 20 0.96 -3.09 -3.74
CA ILE A 20 1.47 -2.25 -2.66
C ILE A 20 2.88 -1.82 -3.01
N HIS A 21 3.15 -0.52 -2.87
CA HIS A 21 4.47 0.06 -2.97
C HIS A 21 4.91 0.52 -1.58
N VAL A 22 6.14 0.21 -1.21
CA VAL A 22 6.78 0.74 -0.02
C VAL A 22 7.92 1.62 -0.46
N GLU A 23 7.84 2.89 -0.10
CA GLU A 23 8.89 3.86 -0.34
C GLU A 23 9.50 4.25 1.01
N GLY A 24 10.80 4.54 1.01
CA GLY A 24 11.48 4.98 2.21
C GLY A 24 12.55 6.04 1.93
N THR A 25 12.89 6.79 2.97
CA THR A 25 14.04 7.69 2.99
C THR A 25 15.28 6.99 3.56
N GLU A 26 16.46 7.55 3.29
CA GLU A 26 17.71 7.11 3.92
C GLU A 26 17.69 7.25 5.45
N ASP A 27 16.89 8.18 5.98
CA ASP A 27 16.69 8.39 7.41
C ASP A 27 15.81 7.32 8.08
N GLY A 28 15.36 6.31 7.33
CA GLY A 28 14.60 5.16 7.83
C GLY A 28 13.10 5.42 7.99
N VAL A 29 12.58 6.52 7.45
CA VAL A 29 11.13 6.77 7.38
C VAL A 29 10.58 6.07 6.15
N MET A 30 9.54 5.26 6.32
CA MET A 30 8.89 4.50 5.25
C MET A 30 7.41 4.80 5.20
N TRP A 31 6.79 4.68 4.03
CA TRP A 31 5.33 4.72 3.86
C TRP A 31 4.91 3.67 2.84
N GLY A 32 3.71 3.14 3.06
CA GLY A 32 3.09 2.21 2.15
C GLY A 32 1.98 2.91 1.36
N THR A 33 2.00 2.75 0.06
CA THR A 33 0.90 3.08 -0.84
C THR A 33 0.36 1.82 -1.50
N TRP A 34 -0.84 1.89 -2.04
CA TRP A 34 -1.46 0.79 -2.74
C TRP A 34 -2.23 1.28 -3.96
N ASP A 35 -2.34 0.43 -4.98
CA ASP A 35 -3.12 0.66 -6.18
C ASP A 35 -4.12 -0.47 -6.39
N CYS A 36 -5.37 -0.12 -6.69
CA CYS A 36 -6.42 -1.02 -7.16
C CYS A 36 -6.52 -0.90 -8.68
N HIS A 37 -6.21 -1.98 -9.39
CA HIS A 37 -6.14 -1.96 -10.85
C HIS A 37 -7.52 -1.89 -11.50
N GLU A 38 -8.53 -2.48 -10.87
CA GLU A 38 -9.89 -2.57 -11.40
C GLU A 38 -10.66 -1.26 -11.20
N CYS A 39 -10.37 -0.54 -10.12
CA CYS A 39 -10.92 0.80 -9.88
C CYS A 39 -10.05 1.92 -10.45
N ASN A 40 -8.81 1.63 -10.86
CA ASN A 40 -7.81 2.61 -11.25
C ASN A 40 -7.65 3.74 -10.21
N VAL A 41 -7.56 3.35 -8.93
CA VAL A 41 -7.38 4.26 -7.80
C VAL A 41 -6.22 3.80 -6.93
N GLY A 42 -5.48 4.75 -6.40
CA GLY A 42 -4.43 4.51 -5.41
C GLY A 42 -4.75 5.16 -4.08
N GLY A 43 -4.30 4.55 -3.01
CA GLY A 43 -4.37 5.07 -1.65
C GLY A 43 -3.01 5.09 -0.99
N SER A 44 -2.81 6.06 -0.10
CA SER A 44 -1.65 6.10 0.77
C SER A 44 -2.14 6.16 2.20
N THR A 45 -1.65 5.23 3.03
CA THR A 45 -1.66 5.53 4.44
C THR A 45 -0.57 6.55 4.68
N GLY A 46 -0.94 7.80 4.96
CA GLY A 46 -0.01 8.82 5.48
C GLY A 46 0.64 8.45 6.83
N LYS A 47 0.60 7.17 7.22
CA LYS A 47 1.26 6.58 8.38
C LYS A 47 2.71 6.30 8.00
N GLN A 48 3.60 7.10 8.57
CA GLN A 48 5.02 6.81 8.57
C GLN A 48 5.28 5.55 9.39
N ALA A 49 6.00 4.60 8.81
CA ALA A 49 6.53 3.42 9.47
C ALA A 49 8.05 3.52 9.59
N LYS A 50 8.62 2.79 10.55
CA LYS A 50 10.07 2.65 10.73
C LYS A 50 10.63 1.35 10.13
N THR A 51 9.74 0.51 9.60
CA THR A 51 10.05 -0.79 9.02
C THR A 51 9.22 -1.00 7.76
N VAL A 52 9.75 -1.82 6.84
CA VAL A 52 9.05 -2.17 5.60
C VAL A 52 7.74 -2.87 5.93
N ASP A 53 7.75 -3.85 6.84
CA ASP A 53 6.54 -4.57 7.25
C ASP A 53 5.47 -3.64 7.82
N GLY A 54 5.86 -2.64 8.62
CA GLY A 54 4.92 -1.66 9.16
C GLY A 54 4.29 -0.77 8.07
N ALA A 55 5.06 -0.45 7.01
CA ALA A 55 4.54 0.27 5.85
C ALA A 55 3.60 -0.60 5.02
N VAL A 56 3.94 -1.88 4.80
CA VAL A 56 3.08 -2.85 4.12
C VAL A 56 1.77 -3.04 4.87
N ASP A 57 1.80 -3.25 6.18
CA ASP A 57 0.61 -3.47 6.99
C ASP A 57 -0.31 -2.25 7.02
N ALA A 58 0.28 -1.05 7.02
CA ALA A 58 -0.49 0.18 6.90
C ALA A 58 -1.20 0.24 5.54
N ALA A 59 -0.47 0.06 4.43
CA ALA A 59 -1.06 0.03 3.09
C ALA A 59 -2.14 -1.05 2.94
N LYS A 60 -1.90 -2.25 3.46
CA LYS A 60 -2.89 -3.34 3.47
C LYS A 60 -4.15 -2.96 4.23
N THR A 61 -4.02 -2.38 5.43
CA THR A 61 -5.19 -1.98 6.23
C THR A 61 -6.09 -1.01 5.45
N ASP A 62 -5.50 -0.06 4.73
CA ASP A 62 -6.25 0.92 3.96
C ASP A 62 -6.86 0.35 2.69
N LEU A 63 -6.08 -0.47 1.97
CA LEU A 63 -6.58 -1.23 0.84
C LEU A 63 -7.74 -2.14 1.24
N GLU A 64 -7.66 -2.81 2.38
CA GLU A 64 -8.73 -3.68 2.88
C GLU A 64 -10.00 -2.89 3.16
N ARG A 65 -9.90 -1.67 3.67
CA ARG A 65 -11.04 -0.76 3.82
C ARG A 65 -11.62 -0.39 2.46
N HIS A 66 -10.78 -0.06 1.47
CA HIS A 66 -11.23 0.21 0.12
C HIS A 66 -11.94 -1.00 -0.50
N HIS A 67 -11.36 -2.19 -0.37
CA HIS A 67 -11.93 -3.43 -0.89
C HIS A 67 -13.28 -3.75 -0.25
N ALA A 68 -13.38 -3.65 1.08
CA ALA A 68 -14.63 -3.87 1.80
C ALA A 68 -15.72 -2.86 1.43
N ALA A 69 -15.36 -1.61 1.12
CA ALA A 69 -16.32 -0.57 0.75
C ALA A 69 -16.79 -0.64 -0.71
N ASN A 70 -15.95 -1.15 -1.63
CA ASN A 70 -16.19 -1.04 -3.08
C ASN A 70 -16.37 -2.39 -3.80
N HIS A 71 -15.92 -3.50 -3.22
CA HIS A 71 -15.91 -4.80 -3.89
C HIS A 71 -16.58 -5.92 -3.11
N ARG A 72 -16.80 -5.74 -1.79
CA ARG A 72 -17.52 -6.70 -0.97
C ARG A 72 -19.03 -6.46 -1.13
N ILE A 73 -19.67 -7.28 -1.95
CA ILE A 73 -21.14 -7.33 -2.14
C ILE A 73 -21.75 -8.24 -1.07
#